data_AF-A0A8T2Z1E1-F1
#
_entry.id   AF-A0A8T2Z1E1-F1
#
_cell.length_a   1.000
_cell.length_b   1.000
_cell.length_c   1.000
_cell.angle_alpha   90.00
_cell.angle_beta   90.00
_cell.angle_gamma   90.00
#
_symmetry.space_group_name_H-M   'P 1'
#
loop_
_entity.id
_entity.type
_entity.pdbx_description
1 polymer ?
#
loop_
_entity_poly.entity_id
_entity_poly.type
_entity_poly.pdbx_seq_one_letter_code
_entity_poly.pdbx_strand_id
1 'polypeptide(L)'
;MAALHSTAFCLGGVALSSRQELCFRRGNVKASTFSCPPLVSIPRLSFQSKAFGGDGSPETKDSSLVVCFGEMLIDFVPTISGLSLSDAPAFKKAPGGAPANVAVGIARLGGSSAFIGKVGEDEFGYMLAEILKENNVNNEGMRFDPGARTALAFVTLRSDGEREFMFYRNPSADMLLQEAELDLDLIRKAKIFHYGSISLITEPCKSAHIAAAKVAKDAGVFLSYDPNLRLPLWPSAESAREGILSIWDTADIIKISEEEISFLTKGEDPYDDAVVQKLFHPNLKLLLVTEGPEGCRYYTKEFSGRVKGLKVDAVDTTGAGDAFVAGILSQLAKDLSLLQVMPLTIRLKKW
;
A
#
# COMPACT_ATOMS: atom_id res chain seq x y z
N MET A 1 0.03 12.77 2.45
CA MET A 1 -1.10 11.97 2.95
C MET A 1 -1.19 10.77 2.03
N ALA A 2 -0.87 9.58 2.54
CA ALA A 2 -0.91 8.34 1.78
C ALA A 2 -2.25 8.12 1.06
N ALA A 3 -2.24 7.23 0.07
CA ALA A 3 -3.36 6.84 -0.79
C ALA A 3 -4.60 6.32 -0.05
N LEU A 4 -4.66 6.36 1.28
CA LEU A 4 -5.82 6.04 2.12
C LEU A 4 -6.63 7.28 2.55
N HIS A 5 -6.11 8.50 2.39
CA HIS A 5 -6.68 9.70 3.03
C HIS A 5 -7.42 10.71 2.14
N SER A 6 -7.72 10.42 0.86
CA SER A 6 -8.42 11.39 0.02
C SER A 6 -9.94 11.22 0.13
N THR A 7 -10.58 12.05 0.96
CA THR A 7 -12.01 12.37 0.88
C THR A 7 -12.19 13.78 0.33
N ALA A 8 -13.15 13.95 -0.58
CA ALA A 8 -13.44 15.11 -1.42
C ALA A 8 -13.31 16.50 -0.73
N PHE A 9 -12.58 17.42 -1.38
CA PHE A 9 -12.69 18.85 -1.14
C PHE A 9 -13.75 19.44 -2.07
N CYS A 10 -14.88 19.88 -1.50
CA CYS A 10 -15.86 20.71 -2.19
C CYS A 10 -15.37 22.17 -2.26
N LEU A 11 -15.54 22.76 -3.45
CA LEU A 11 -15.34 24.16 -3.79
C LEU A 11 -16.24 25.08 -2.95
N GLY A 12 -15.70 26.20 -2.48
CA GLY A 12 -16.49 27.27 -1.87
C GLY A 12 -15.70 28.55 -1.57
N GLY A 13 -15.66 29.45 -2.55
CA GLY A 13 -15.88 30.91 -2.40
C GLY A 13 -15.04 31.75 -1.43
N VAL A 14 -14.32 32.73 -2.00
CA VAL A 14 -13.51 33.77 -1.32
C VAL A 14 -14.37 34.90 -0.72
N ALA A 15 -13.97 35.29 0.51
CA ALA A 15 -14.01 36.59 1.22
C ALA A 15 -15.32 37.36 1.47
N LEU A 16 -15.49 37.80 2.73
CA LEU A 16 -15.35 39.22 3.11
C LEU A 16 -15.33 39.41 4.64
N SER A 17 -14.61 40.44 5.06
CA SER A 17 -14.34 40.85 6.44
C SER A 17 -15.49 41.62 7.08
N SER A 18 -15.63 41.53 8.39
CA SER A 18 -15.84 42.69 9.27
C SER A 18 -15.79 42.28 10.75
N ARG A 19 -15.06 43.08 11.54
CA ARG A 19 -15.04 43.04 13.00
C ARG A 19 -16.34 43.64 13.53
N GLN A 20 -16.99 42.98 14.49
CA GLN A 20 -17.80 43.65 15.50
C GLN A 20 -17.61 42.97 16.86
N GLU A 21 -17.17 43.77 17.84
CA GLU A 21 -17.21 43.45 19.25
C GLU A 21 -18.66 43.36 19.73
N LEU A 22 -18.99 42.38 20.58
CA LEU A 22 -20.21 42.45 21.38
C LEU A 22 -20.04 41.87 22.78
N CYS A 23 -20.31 42.79 23.71
CA CYS A 23 -20.48 42.75 25.15
C CYS A 23 -21.07 41.44 25.74
N PHE A 24 -20.45 40.91 26.78
CA PHE A 24 -21.00 39.85 27.63
C PHE A 24 -22.18 40.36 28.48
N ARG A 25 -23.36 39.76 28.33
CA ARG A 25 -24.44 39.78 29.33
C ARG A 25 -24.86 38.36 29.69
N ARG A 26 -24.78 38.03 30.98
CA ARG A 26 -25.33 36.81 31.59
C ARG A 26 -26.86 36.83 31.50
N GLY A 27 -27.44 35.76 30.97
CA GLY A 27 -28.89 35.51 30.97
C GLY A 27 -29.17 34.02 31.19
N ASN A 28 -30.04 33.72 32.15
CA ASN A 28 -30.41 32.38 32.60
C ASN A 28 -31.11 31.54 31.52
N VAL A 29 -30.77 30.25 31.48
CA VAL A 29 -31.37 29.22 30.62
C VAL A 29 -32.75 28.82 31.15
N LYS A 30 -33.78 28.85 30.29
CA LYS A 30 -35.01 28.06 30.44
C LYS A 30 -35.12 27.11 29.25
N ALA A 31 -35.32 25.83 29.55
CA ALA A 31 -35.51 24.77 28.58
C ALA A 31 -36.86 24.92 27.86
N SER A 32 -36.84 24.88 26.53
CA SER A 32 -38.03 24.67 25.70
C SER A 32 -37.81 23.48 24.78
N THR A 33 -38.76 22.54 24.86
CA THR A 33 -38.94 21.37 24.02
C THR A 33 -39.19 21.77 22.57
N PHE A 34 -38.38 21.28 21.63
CA PHE A 34 -38.65 21.37 20.19
C PHE A 34 -38.95 20.00 19.62
N SER A 35 -40.14 19.87 19.03
CA SER A 35 -40.64 18.74 18.27
C SER A 35 -40.08 18.74 16.84
N CYS A 36 -39.55 17.60 16.39
CA CYS A 36 -39.17 17.39 14.98
C CYS A 36 -40.41 17.19 14.08
N PRO A 37 -40.45 17.77 12.86
CA PRO A 37 -41.39 17.35 11.83
C PRO A 37 -40.88 16.09 11.09
N PRO A 38 -41.78 15.25 10.51
CA PRO A 38 -41.40 13.98 9.91
C PRO A 38 -40.71 14.16 8.53
N LEU A 39 -39.79 13.25 8.25
CA LEU A 39 -39.06 13.11 6.98
C LEU A 39 -40.00 12.71 5.83
N VAL A 40 -39.95 13.47 4.74
CA VAL A 40 -40.61 13.17 3.46
C VAL A 40 -39.86 12.05 2.74
N SER A 41 -40.59 11.00 2.36
CA SER A 41 -40.10 9.83 1.63
C SER A 41 -39.81 10.15 0.16
N ILE A 42 -38.59 9.85 -0.31
CA ILE A 42 -38.20 9.89 -1.73
C ILE A 42 -38.43 8.49 -2.34
N PRO A 43 -39.02 8.35 -3.55
CA PRO A 43 -39.30 7.04 -4.13
C PRO A 43 -38.01 6.33 -4.57
N ARG A 44 -37.89 5.03 -4.24
CA ARG A 44 -36.87 4.14 -4.81
C ARG A 44 -37.22 3.84 -6.27
N LEU A 45 -36.36 4.24 -7.21
CA LEU A 45 -36.38 3.67 -8.56
C LEU A 45 -35.82 2.24 -8.50
N SER A 46 -36.69 1.25 -8.77
CA SER A 46 -36.28 -0.13 -9.02
C SER A 46 -35.89 -0.28 -10.49
N PHE A 47 -34.61 -0.52 -10.77
CA PHE A 47 -34.18 -1.06 -12.06
C PHE A 47 -34.16 -2.59 -11.97
N GLN A 48 -35.15 -3.22 -12.61
CA GLN A 48 -35.07 -4.64 -12.96
C GLN A 48 -34.21 -4.77 -14.23
N SER A 49 -32.98 -5.27 -14.10
CA SER A 49 -32.24 -5.78 -15.26
C SER A 49 -32.69 -7.22 -15.52
N LYS A 50 -33.21 -7.45 -16.73
CA LYS A 50 -33.55 -8.78 -17.24
C LYS A 50 -32.30 -9.64 -17.35
N ALA A 51 -32.37 -10.87 -16.85
CA ALA A 51 -31.39 -11.91 -17.08
C ALA A 51 -31.33 -12.26 -18.57
N PHE A 52 -30.14 -12.19 -19.16
CA PHE A 52 -29.82 -12.86 -20.41
C PHE A 52 -29.18 -14.21 -20.08
N GLY A 53 -29.79 -15.29 -20.59
CA GLY A 53 -29.18 -16.61 -20.59
C GLY A 53 -28.03 -16.64 -21.59
N GLY A 54 -26.88 -17.11 -21.11
CA GLY A 54 -25.67 -17.36 -21.91
C GLY A 54 -25.14 -18.74 -21.54
N ASP A 55 -24.72 -19.48 -22.57
CA ASP A 55 -24.31 -20.88 -22.53
C ASP A 55 -23.10 -21.19 -21.64
N GLY A 56 -23.03 -22.44 -21.19
CA GLY A 56 -22.00 -22.96 -20.31
C GLY A 56 -20.69 -23.26 -21.02
N SER A 57 -19.93 -22.23 -21.36
CA SER A 57 -18.49 -22.33 -21.60
C SER A 57 -17.74 -21.60 -20.49
N PRO A 58 -16.62 -22.13 -19.95
CA PRO A 58 -15.81 -21.39 -18.99
C PRO A 58 -15.09 -20.29 -19.78
N GLU A 59 -15.73 -19.14 -19.95
CA GLU A 59 -15.01 -17.90 -20.20
C GLU A 59 -14.04 -17.74 -19.02
N THR A 60 -12.76 -18.02 -19.25
CA THR A 60 -11.70 -17.49 -18.40
C THR A 60 -11.79 -15.98 -18.52
N LYS A 61 -12.62 -15.35 -17.67
CA LYS A 61 -12.52 -13.92 -17.38
C LYS A 61 -11.05 -13.68 -17.08
N ASP A 62 -10.36 -13.02 -17.99
CA ASP A 62 -8.95 -12.67 -17.81
C ASP A 62 -8.88 -11.74 -16.60
N SER A 63 -8.67 -12.35 -15.44
CA SER A 63 -8.74 -11.71 -14.14
C SER A 63 -7.59 -10.70 -14.09
N SER A 64 -7.89 -9.42 -13.86
CA SER A 64 -6.88 -8.39 -13.60
C SER A 64 -6.61 -8.21 -12.11
N LEU A 65 -6.93 -9.24 -11.31
CA LEU A 65 -6.82 -9.20 -9.85
C LEU A 65 -5.35 -9.12 -9.42
N VAL A 66 -5.04 -8.13 -8.58
CA VAL A 66 -3.77 -8.06 -7.86
C VAL A 66 -4.01 -8.41 -6.39
N VAL A 67 -3.36 -9.47 -5.91
CA VAL A 67 -3.43 -9.85 -4.49
C VAL A 67 -2.18 -9.29 -3.80
N CYS A 68 -2.37 -8.43 -2.81
CA CYS A 68 -1.30 -7.88 -1.99
C CYS A 68 -1.21 -8.64 -0.66
N PHE A 69 0.00 -9.02 -0.26
CA PHE A 69 0.27 -9.83 0.92
C PHE A 69 1.24 -9.11 1.87
N GLY A 70 0.88 -9.07 3.16
CA GLY A 70 1.79 -8.67 4.22
C GLY A 70 1.10 -7.93 5.36
N GLU A 71 1.74 -6.87 5.84
CA GLU A 71 1.30 -6.14 7.03
C GLU A 71 0.25 -5.05 6.73
N MET A 72 -0.63 -4.84 7.70
CA MET A 72 -1.53 -3.70 7.78
C MET A 72 -1.58 -3.23 9.23
N LEU A 73 -1.41 -1.92 9.45
CA LEU A 73 -1.12 -1.37 10.77
C LEU A 73 -1.67 0.05 10.94
N ILE A 74 -1.58 0.59 12.16
CA ILE A 74 -1.93 1.99 12.44
C ILE A 74 -0.66 2.83 12.56
N ASP A 75 -0.54 3.84 11.70
CA ASP A 75 0.45 4.90 11.81
C ASP A 75 -0.09 6.01 12.71
N PHE A 76 0.63 6.34 13.77
CA PHE A 76 0.41 7.53 14.59
C PHE A 76 1.32 8.65 14.10
N VAL A 77 0.73 9.58 13.34
CA VAL A 77 1.43 10.74 12.78
C VAL A 77 1.28 11.93 13.74
N PRO A 78 2.36 12.59 14.15
CA PRO A 78 2.29 13.68 15.12
C PRO A 78 1.52 14.85 14.52
N THR A 79 0.70 15.51 15.35
CA THR A 79 -0.08 16.69 14.89
C THR A 79 0.80 17.92 14.68
N ILE A 80 2.02 17.91 15.23
CA ILE A 80 3.01 18.97 15.11
C ILE A 80 4.30 18.34 14.60
N SER A 81 4.78 18.83 13.45
CA SER A 81 6.02 18.35 12.83
C SER A 81 7.27 18.84 13.58
N GLY A 82 8.36 18.07 13.50
CA GLY A 82 9.68 18.45 14.03
C GLY A 82 9.86 18.23 15.53
N LEU A 83 8.93 17.54 16.19
CA LEU A 83 9.04 17.18 17.60
C LEU A 83 9.47 15.72 17.76
N SER A 84 10.14 15.45 18.89
CA SER A 84 10.40 14.08 19.34
C SER A 84 9.08 13.38 19.70
N LEU A 85 9.12 12.05 19.83
CA LEU A 85 7.95 11.30 20.23
C LEU A 85 7.43 11.71 21.62
N SER A 86 8.33 11.95 22.57
CA SER A 86 7.97 12.32 23.93
C SER A 86 7.41 13.75 24.03
N ASP A 87 7.80 14.63 23.11
CA ASP A 87 7.36 16.03 23.10
C ASP A 87 6.09 16.25 22.25
N ALA A 88 5.75 15.30 21.39
CA ALA A 88 4.56 15.37 20.55
C ALA A 88 3.28 15.35 21.43
N PRO A 89 2.45 16.40 21.40
CA PRO A 89 1.30 16.51 22.32
C PRO A 89 0.12 15.63 21.90
N ALA A 90 0.04 15.27 20.62
CA ALA A 90 -1.03 14.45 20.07
C ALA A 90 -0.59 13.79 18.76
N PHE A 91 -1.27 12.69 18.44
CA PHE A 91 -1.08 11.96 17.19
C PHE A 91 -2.43 11.78 16.49
N LYS A 92 -2.40 11.88 15.17
CA LYS A 92 -3.49 11.45 14.30
C LYS A 92 -3.23 10.01 13.87
N LYS A 93 -4.17 9.12 14.15
CA LYS A 93 -4.15 7.76 13.60
C LYS A 93 -4.41 7.79 12.10
N ALA A 94 -3.64 7.01 11.36
CA ALA A 94 -3.79 6.76 9.94
C ALA A 94 -3.65 5.26 9.68
N PRO A 95 -4.46 4.66 8.79
CA PRO A 95 -4.19 3.31 8.31
C PRO A 95 -2.88 3.30 7.50
N GLY A 96 -2.09 2.24 7.67
CA GLY A 96 -0.81 2.05 7.01
C GLY A 96 -0.52 0.58 6.72
N GLY A 97 0.72 0.31 6.32
CA GLY A 97 1.17 -0.99 5.78
C GLY A 97 1.34 -0.92 4.27
N ALA A 98 2.54 -1.22 3.78
CA ALA A 98 2.88 -0.98 2.39
C ALA A 98 2.05 -1.84 1.40
N PRO A 99 1.86 -3.16 1.62
CA PRO A 99 1.03 -3.96 0.73
C PRO A 99 -0.45 -3.53 0.76
N ALA A 100 -0.96 -3.07 1.92
CA ALA A 100 -2.31 -2.54 2.03
C ALA A 100 -2.48 -1.21 1.27
N ASN A 101 -1.49 -0.33 1.33
CA ASN A 101 -1.45 0.92 0.56
C ASN A 101 -1.49 0.64 -0.95
N VAL A 102 -0.74 -0.36 -1.43
CA VAL A 102 -0.76 -0.79 -2.84
C VAL A 102 -2.15 -1.29 -3.23
N ALA A 103 -2.76 -2.18 -2.43
CA ALA A 103 -4.08 -2.72 -2.72
C ALA A 103 -5.14 -1.61 -2.86
N VAL A 104 -5.16 -0.65 -1.93
CA VAL A 104 -6.07 0.50 -2.00
C VAL A 104 -5.76 1.41 -3.17
N GLY A 105 -4.48 1.67 -3.44
CA GLY A 105 -4.06 2.45 -4.61
C GLY A 105 -4.58 1.86 -5.92
N ILE A 106 -4.49 0.54 -6.08
CA ILE A 106 -5.00 -0.18 -7.26
C ILE A 106 -6.52 -0.03 -7.38
N ALA A 107 -7.25 -0.24 -6.28
CA ALA A 107 -8.71 -0.12 -6.29
C ALA A 107 -9.18 1.31 -6.60
N ARG A 108 -8.49 2.32 -6.07
CA ARG A 108 -8.77 3.74 -6.38
C ARG A 108 -8.49 4.11 -7.83
N LEU A 109 -7.58 3.41 -8.49
CA LEU A 109 -7.32 3.53 -9.93
C LEU A 109 -8.32 2.72 -10.80
N GLY A 110 -9.36 2.14 -10.19
CA GLY A 110 -10.36 1.31 -10.86
C GLY A 110 -9.90 -0.11 -11.20
N GLY A 111 -8.77 -0.54 -10.63
CA GLY A 111 -8.29 -1.92 -10.74
C GLY A 111 -8.99 -2.86 -9.75
N SER A 112 -8.77 -4.17 -9.91
CA SER A 112 -9.24 -5.19 -8.96
C SER A 112 -8.10 -5.58 -8.03
N SER A 113 -8.30 -5.44 -6.72
CA SER A 113 -7.31 -5.84 -5.73
C SER A 113 -7.92 -6.62 -4.57
N ALA A 114 -7.10 -7.46 -3.95
CA ALA A 114 -7.40 -8.13 -2.70
C ALA A 114 -6.22 -8.03 -1.73
N PHE A 115 -6.48 -8.22 -0.45
CA PHE A 115 -5.46 -8.18 0.59
C PHE A 115 -5.46 -9.48 1.41
N ILE A 116 -4.27 -10.04 1.64
CA ILE A 116 -4.02 -11.16 2.53
C ILE A 116 -3.08 -10.69 3.64
N GLY A 117 -3.50 -10.85 4.89
CA GLY A 117 -2.74 -10.43 6.05
C GLY A 117 -3.49 -10.72 7.35
N LYS A 118 -2.86 -10.42 8.49
CA LYS A 118 -3.44 -10.66 9.81
C LYS A 118 -3.37 -9.41 10.67
N VAL A 119 -4.49 -9.08 11.31
CA VAL A 119 -4.63 -7.97 12.27
C VAL A 119 -5.14 -8.52 13.60
N GLY A 120 -5.10 -7.73 14.67
CA GLY A 120 -5.65 -8.15 15.96
C GLY A 120 -7.17 -8.19 15.91
N GLU A 121 -7.78 -9.08 16.69
CA GLU A 121 -9.21 -9.04 17.01
C GLU A 121 -9.47 -7.89 18.00
N ASP A 122 -9.30 -6.66 17.50
CA ASP A 122 -9.41 -5.41 18.23
C ASP A 122 -9.99 -4.29 17.36
N GLU A 123 -10.35 -3.17 17.99
CA GLU A 123 -10.96 -2.01 17.32
C GLU A 123 -10.12 -1.47 16.16
N PHE A 124 -8.79 -1.56 16.24
CA PHE A 124 -7.93 -1.16 15.13
C PHE A 124 -7.97 -2.17 14.00
N GLY A 125 -7.96 -3.48 14.28
CA GLY A 125 -8.11 -4.51 13.27
C GLY A 125 -9.45 -4.40 12.52
N TYR A 126 -10.56 -4.20 13.23
CA TYR A 126 -11.87 -4.00 12.61
C TYR A 126 -11.93 -2.72 11.77
N MET A 127 -11.34 -1.63 12.25
CA MET A 127 -11.22 -0.39 11.49
C MET A 127 -10.45 -0.61 10.18
N LEU A 128 -9.32 -1.32 10.23
CA LEU A 128 -8.49 -1.58 9.06
C LEU A 128 -9.23 -2.43 8.02
N ALA A 129 -9.97 -3.46 8.47
CA ALA A 129 -10.78 -4.28 7.57
C ALA A 129 -11.92 -3.50 6.90
N GLU A 130 -12.59 -2.59 7.62
CA GLU A 130 -13.62 -1.74 7.01
C GLU A 130 -13.01 -0.73 6.04
N ILE A 131 -11.82 -0.18 6.32
CA ILE A 131 -11.12 0.71 5.38
C ILE A 131 -10.83 0.02 4.04
N LEU A 132 -10.42 -1.24 4.05
CA LEU A 132 -10.25 -2.00 2.80
C LEU A 132 -11.57 -2.09 2.02
N LYS A 133 -12.65 -2.43 2.72
CA LYS A 133 -13.99 -2.58 2.13
C LYS A 133 -14.54 -1.26 1.58
N GLU A 134 -14.40 -0.15 2.32
CA GLU A 134 -14.77 1.20 1.87
C GLU A 134 -14.02 1.62 0.60
N ASN A 135 -12.80 1.12 0.41
CA ASN A 135 -11.98 1.37 -0.78
C ASN A 135 -12.17 0.30 -1.88
N ASN A 136 -13.16 -0.59 -1.76
CA ASN A 136 -13.45 -1.67 -2.71
C ASN A 136 -12.29 -2.68 -2.89
N VAL A 137 -11.49 -2.91 -1.86
CA VAL A 137 -10.49 -3.99 -1.82
C VAL A 137 -11.16 -5.25 -1.29
N ASN A 138 -10.99 -6.40 -1.98
CA ASN A 138 -11.43 -7.68 -1.44
C ASN A 138 -10.60 -8.04 -0.18
N ASN A 139 -11.26 -8.12 0.97
CA ASN A 139 -10.65 -8.41 2.27
C ASN A 139 -10.94 -9.84 2.79
N GLU A 140 -11.44 -10.76 1.95
CA GLU A 140 -11.67 -12.18 2.31
C GLU A 140 -10.40 -12.90 2.78
N GLY A 141 -9.23 -12.42 2.34
CA GLY A 141 -7.92 -12.90 2.74
C GLY A 141 -7.44 -12.41 4.12
N MET A 142 -8.19 -11.52 4.78
CA MET A 142 -7.83 -11.03 6.12
C MET A 142 -8.12 -12.04 7.21
N ARG A 143 -7.24 -12.08 8.21
CA ARG A 143 -7.38 -12.89 9.43
C ARG A 143 -7.32 -12.00 10.66
N PHE A 144 -8.00 -12.43 11.72
CA PHE A 144 -8.04 -11.73 13.01
C PHE A 144 -7.42 -12.63 14.07
N ASP A 145 -6.49 -12.10 14.85
CA ASP A 145 -5.84 -12.82 15.93
C ASP A 145 -6.45 -12.44 17.30
N PRO A 146 -7.02 -13.39 18.06
CA PRO A 146 -7.59 -13.09 19.38
C PRO A 146 -6.54 -12.84 20.48
N GLY A 147 -5.29 -13.25 20.25
CA GLY A 147 -4.21 -13.23 21.25
C GLY A 147 -3.21 -12.09 21.08
N ALA A 148 -3.01 -11.60 19.86
CA ALA A 148 -2.09 -10.51 19.53
C ALA A 148 -2.81 -9.25 19.06
N ARG A 149 -2.19 -8.09 19.32
CA ARG A 149 -2.75 -6.79 18.92
C ARG A 149 -2.36 -6.41 17.51
N THR A 150 -3.18 -5.57 16.89
CA THR A 150 -2.85 -4.88 15.64
C THR A 150 -1.55 -4.07 15.80
N ALA A 151 -0.64 -4.16 14.83
CA ALA A 151 0.62 -3.43 14.85
C ALA A 151 0.40 -1.92 14.84
N LEU A 152 1.26 -1.19 15.56
CA LEU A 152 1.26 0.27 15.56
C LEU A 152 2.65 0.77 15.16
N ALA A 153 2.71 1.89 14.45
CA ALA A 153 3.95 2.61 14.21
C ALA A 153 3.76 4.06 14.61
N PHE A 154 4.69 4.61 15.39
CA PHE A 154 4.73 6.04 15.65
C PHE A 154 5.74 6.67 14.71
N VAL A 155 5.30 7.71 14.02
CA VAL A 155 6.15 8.47 13.11
C VAL A 155 6.78 9.62 13.88
N THR A 156 8.10 9.73 13.84
CA THR A 156 8.83 10.89 14.35
C THR A 156 9.55 11.58 13.20
N LEU A 157 9.88 12.85 13.40
CA LEU A 157 10.79 13.57 12.51
C LEU A 157 12.11 13.73 13.24
N ARG A 158 13.18 13.23 12.62
CA ARG A 158 14.56 13.48 13.03
C ARG A 158 14.88 14.96 12.83
N SER A 159 15.95 15.42 13.49
CA SER A 159 16.39 16.83 13.43
C SER A 159 16.80 17.30 12.03
N ASP A 160 17.11 16.37 11.12
CA ASP A 160 17.39 16.61 9.70
C ASP A 160 16.13 16.67 8.82
N GLY A 161 14.94 16.43 9.40
CA GLY A 161 13.66 16.40 8.70
C GLY A 161 13.28 15.03 8.17
N GLU A 162 14.13 14.01 8.32
CA GLU A 162 13.84 12.65 7.89
C GLU A 162 12.87 11.95 8.85
N ARG A 163 12.03 11.06 8.31
CA ARG A 163 11.10 10.31 9.16
C ARG A 163 11.79 9.12 9.80
N GLU A 164 11.50 8.91 11.07
CA GLU A 164 11.86 7.71 11.80
C GLU A 164 10.57 7.03 12.28
N PHE A 165 10.55 5.70 12.22
CA PHE A 165 9.39 4.89 12.59
C PHE A 165 9.73 4.08 13.83
N MET A 166 8.95 4.27 14.90
CA MET A 166 9.03 3.44 16.10
C MET A 166 7.87 2.46 16.10
N PHE A 167 8.18 1.17 15.87
CA PHE A 167 7.18 0.13 15.73
C PHE A 167 6.86 -0.55 17.08
N TYR A 168 5.57 -0.65 17.38
CA TYR A 168 5.03 -1.53 18.42
C TYR A 168 4.59 -2.84 17.76
N ARG A 169 5.57 -3.75 17.63
CA ARG A 169 5.49 -5.00 16.86
C ARG A 169 6.24 -6.12 17.59
N ASN A 170 5.72 -6.59 18.74
CA ASN A 170 6.38 -7.63 19.56
C ASN A 170 5.46 -8.43 20.52
N PRO A 171 4.84 -9.53 20.07
CA PRO A 171 4.42 -9.77 18.70
C PRO A 171 3.10 -9.00 18.41
N SER A 172 3.00 -8.43 17.22
CA SER A 172 1.71 -8.01 16.67
C SER A 172 1.13 -9.10 15.77
N ALA A 173 -0.17 -9.02 15.50
CA ALA A 173 -0.91 -10.07 14.79
C ALA A 173 -0.36 -10.39 13.39
N ASP A 174 0.16 -9.40 12.66
CA ASP A 174 0.74 -9.60 11.31
C ASP A 174 1.98 -10.52 11.33
N MET A 175 2.69 -10.59 12.45
CA MET A 175 3.83 -11.50 12.64
C MET A 175 3.39 -12.96 12.80
N LEU A 176 2.11 -13.20 13.11
CA LEU A 176 1.56 -14.49 13.51
C LEU A 176 0.67 -15.14 12.44
N LEU A 177 0.70 -14.63 11.22
CA LEU A 177 0.05 -15.30 10.09
C LEU A 177 0.74 -16.63 9.82
N GLN A 178 -0.04 -17.70 9.73
CA GLN A 178 0.44 -19.05 9.48
C GLN A 178 0.04 -19.54 8.10
N GLU A 179 0.80 -20.50 7.57
CA GLU A 179 0.52 -21.12 6.27
C GLU A 179 -0.91 -21.71 6.19
N ALA A 180 -1.37 -22.34 7.28
CA ALA A 180 -2.71 -22.93 7.34
C ALA A 180 -3.85 -21.90 7.26
N GLU A 181 -3.57 -20.62 7.47
CA GLU A 181 -4.56 -19.54 7.43
C GLU A 181 -4.67 -18.89 6.03
N LEU A 182 -3.76 -19.23 5.11
CA LEU A 182 -3.71 -18.65 3.77
C LEU A 182 -4.94 -19.01 2.93
N ASP A 183 -5.50 -18.01 2.26
CA ASP A 183 -6.52 -18.24 1.24
C ASP A 183 -5.88 -18.65 -0.09
N LEU A 184 -5.66 -19.95 -0.26
CA LEU A 184 -4.96 -20.49 -1.44
C LEU A 184 -5.73 -20.25 -2.73
N ASP A 185 -7.06 -20.22 -2.69
CA ASP A 185 -7.89 -20.02 -3.87
C ASP A 185 -7.86 -18.56 -4.33
N LEU A 186 -7.83 -17.61 -3.40
CA LEU A 186 -7.61 -16.20 -3.70
C LEU A 186 -6.23 -15.97 -4.36
N ILE A 187 -5.18 -16.60 -3.82
CA ILE A 187 -3.82 -16.53 -4.38
C ILE A 187 -3.80 -17.06 -5.82
N ARG A 188 -4.40 -18.23 -6.09
CA ARG A 188 -4.43 -18.85 -7.43
C ARG A 188 -5.22 -18.05 -8.48
N LYS A 189 -6.20 -17.24 -8.06
CA LYS A 189 -7.02 -16.39 -8.95
C LYS A 189 -6.32 -15.09 -9.35
N ALA A 190 -5.22 -14.74 -8.69
CA ALA A 190 -4.49 -13.52 -8.95
C ALA A 190 -3.85 -13.54 -10.34
N LYS A 191 -3.76 -12.36 -10.97
CA LYS A 191 -2.86 -12.12 -12.11
C LYS A 191 -1.46 -11.80 -11.63
N ILE A 192 -1.39 -11.00 -10.56
CA ILE A 192 -0.16 -10.55 -9.91
C ILE A 192 -0.32 -10.76 -8.40
N PHE A 193 0.70 -11.35 -7.77
CA PHE A 193 0.82 -11.46 -6.31
C PHE A 193 1.94 -10.53 -5.85
N HIS A 194 1.60 -9.51 -5.07
CA HIS A 194 2.50 -8.46 -4.62
C HIS A 194 2.82 -8.57 -3.13
N TYR A 195 4.09 -8.43 -2.75
CA TYR A 195 4.54 -8.54 -1.36
C TYR A 195 5.78 -7.68 -1.10
N GLY A 196 6.06 -7.44 0.18
CA GLY A 196 7.27 -6.76 0.65
C GLY A 196 8.06 -7.57 1.68
N SER A 197 9.18 -7.03 2.18
CA SER A 197 10.14 -7.82 2.97
C SER A 197 9.78 -7.99 4.46
N ILE A 198 8.86 -7.18 5.02
CA ILE A 198 8.55 -7.18 6.46
C ILE A 198 8.04 -8.53 6.97
N SER A 199 7.30 -9.26 6.13
CA SER A 199 6.79 -10.59 6.45
C SER A 199 7.87 -11.68 6.49
N LEU A 200 9.10 -11.39 6.03
CA LEU A 200 10.23 -12.34 6.02
C LEU A 200 11.05 -12.31 7.33
N ILE A 201 10.75 -11.40 8.24
CA ILE A 201 11.60 -11.11 9.40
C ILE A 201 11.50 -12.22 10.46
N THR A 202 10.29 -12.69 10.77
CA THR A 202 10.04 -13.61 11.89
C THR A 202 9.10 -14.74 11.51
N GLU A 203 9.28 -15.90 12.13
CA GLU A 203 8.29 -16.98 12.10
C GLU A 203 7.08 -16.65 13.01
N PRO A 204 5.88 -17.17 12.71
CA PRO A 204 5.54 -18.06 11.58
C PRO A 204 5.27 -17.35 10.24
N CYS A 205 5.19 -16.02 10.23
CA CYS A 205 4.81 -15.25 9.03
C CYS A 205 5.79 -15.44 7.86
N LYS A 206 7.09 -15.61 8.15
CA LYS A 206 8.08 -15.93 7.12
C LYS A 206 7.73 -17.21 6.35
N SER A 207 7.41 -18.30 7.04
CA SER A 207 6.98 -19.54 6.39
C SER A 207 5.70 -19.35 5.58
N ALA A 208 4.72 -18.62 6.12
CA ALA A 208 3.48 -18.30 5.41
C ALA A 208 3.73 -17.47 4.12
N HIS A 209 4.63 -16.49 4.16
CA HIS A 209 5.04 -15.72 2.99
C HIS A 209 5.59 -16.63 1.90
N ILE A 210 6.58 -17.47 2.25
CA ILE A 210 7.25 -18.35 1.28
C ILE A 210 6.23 -19.33 0.67
N ALA A 211 5.33 -19.89 1.48
CA ALA A 211 4.26 -20.75 1.00
C ALA A 211 3.30 -20.02 0.05
N ALA A 212 2.87 -18.80 0.38
CA ALA A 212 1.99 -18.00 -0.47
C ALA A 212 2.64 -17.67 -1.83
N ALA A 213 3.90 -17.23 -1.82
CA ALA A 213 4.66 -16.95 -3.04
C ALA A 213 4.85 -18.23 -3.90
N LYS A 214 5.10 -19.37 -3.26
CA LYS A 214 5.17 -20.66 -3.96
C LYS A 214 3.85 -21.03 -4.63
N VAL A 215 2.72 -20.90 -3.92
CA VAL A 215 1.39 -21.21 -4.46
C VAL A 215 1.05 -20.31 -5.64
N ALA A 216 1.36 -19.01 -5.55
CA ALA A 216 1.21 -18.08 -6.66
C ALA A 216 2.06 -18.51 -7.87
N LYS A 217 3.34 -18.80 -7.66
CA LYS A 217 4.25 -19.23 -8.73
C LYS A 217 3.81 -20.52 -9.41
N ASP A 218 3.42 -21.53 -8.64
CA ASP A 218 2.95 -22.82 -9.16
C ASP A 218 1.66 -22.66 -9.99
N ALA A 219 0.84 -21.65 -9.69
CA ALA A 219 -0.37 -21.31 -10.43
C ALA A 219 -0.13 -20.41 -11.66
N GLY A 220 1.13 -20.05 -11.96
CA GLY A 220 1.47 -19.18 -13.08
C GLY A 220 1.17 -17.69 -12.84
N VAL A 221 0.98 -17.29 -11.58
CA VAL A 221 0.80 -15.89 -11.18
C VAL A 221 2.13 -15.16 -11.21
N PHE A 222 2.13 -13.91 -11.68
CA PHE A 222 3.33 -13.07 -11.67
C PHE A 222 3.65 -12.59 -10.25
N LEU A 223 4.90 -12.73 -9.83
CA LEU A 223 5.35 -12.29 -8.51
C LEU A 223 5.93 -10.87 -8.59
N SER A 224 5.35 -9.95 -7.82
CA SER A 224 5.84 -8.58 -7.68
C SER A 224 6.41 -8.35 -6.28
N TYR A 225 7.64 -7.86 -6.22
CA TYR A 225 8.35 -7.64 -4.97
C TYR A 225 8.80 -6.18 -4.83
N ASP A 226 8.41 -5.53 -3.74
CA ASP A 226 9.00 -4.26 -3.28
C ASP A 226 9.59 -4.51 -1.88
N PRO A 227 10.92 -4.64 -1.74
CA PRO A 227 11.54 -4.90 -0.44
C PRO A 227 11.06 -3.94 0.65
N ASN A 228 10.85 -2.67 0.29
CA ASN A 228 10.34 -1.60 1.14
C ASN A 228 11.03 -1.63 2.52
N LEU A 229 12.36 -1.54 2.50
CA LEU A 229 13.23 -1.79 3.66
C LEU A 229 12.79 -0.95 4.88
N ARG A 230 12.61 -1.64 6.01
CA ARG A 230 12.42 -1.03 7.34
C ARG A 230 13.51 -1.55 8.27
N LEU A 231 14.72 -1.01 8.11
CA LEU A 231 15.91 -1.47 8.84
C LEU A 231 15.70 -1.64 10.36
N PRO A 232 14.97 -0.75 11.09
CA PRO A 232 14.75 -0.93 12.52
C PRO A 232 13.96 -2.18 12.93
N LEU A 233 13.23 -2.82 12.00
CA LEU A 233 12.50 -4.06 12.27
C LEU A 233 13.40 -5.31 12.18
N TRP A 234 14.58 -5.19 11.56
CA TRP A 234 15.49 -6.30 11.37
C TRP A 234 16.50 -6.41 12.52
N PRO A 235 16.93 -7.62 12.90
CA PRO A 235 17.96 -7.80 13.94
C PRO A 235 19.29 -7.12 13.62
N SER A 236 19.64 -7.03 12.33
CA SER A 236 20.83 -6.35 11.84
C SER A 236 20.68 -5.98 10.35
N ALA A 237 21.56 -5.09 9.86
CA ALA A 237 21.62 -4.76 8.43
C ALA A 237 21.98 -5.98 7.58
N GLU A 238 22.84 -6.87 8.09
CA GLU A 238 23.20 -8.13 7.44
C GLU A 238 21.98 -9.05 7.32
N SER A 239 21.23 -9.24 8.42
CA SER A 239 20.01 -10.05 8.43
C SER A 239 18.95 -9.49 7.49
N ALA A 240 18.82 -8.16 7.39
CA ALA A 240 17.94 -7.51 6.44
C ALA A 240 18.32 -7.80 4.99
N ARG A 241 19.62 -7.69 4.64
CA ARG A 241 20.09 -8.02 3.28
C ARG A 241 19.86 -9.49 2.96
N GLU A 242 20.21 -10.40 3.87
CA GLU A 242 20.01 -11.84 3.67
C GLU A 242 18.52 -12.18 3.51
N GLY A 243 17.66 -11.61 4.35
CA GLY A 243 16.21 -11.79 4.27
C GLY A 243 15.64 -11.26 2.97
N ILE A 244 15.99 -10.03 2.59
CA ILE A 244 15.52 -9.42 1.34
C ILE A 244 15.96 -10.23 0.12
N LEU A 245 17.22 -10.68 0.10
CA LEU A 245 17.79 -11.42 -1.02
C LEU A 245 17.34 -12.89 -1.07
N SER A 246 16.85 -13.46 0.04
CA SER A 246 16.47 -14.88 0.13
C SER A 246 15.36 -15.30 -0.84
N ILE A 247 14.52 -14.34 -1.28
CA ILE A 247 13.45 -14.55 -2.25
C ILE A 247 13.65 -13.77 -3.55
N TRP A 248 14.79 -13.12 -3.74
CA TRP A 248 15.04 -12.19 -4.86
C TRP A 248 14.78 -12.85 -6.21
N ASP A 249 15.39 -14.01 -6.44
CA ASP A 249 15.32 -14.74 -7.72
C ASP A 249 13.95 -15.37 -8.00
N THR A 250 13.00 -15.25 -7.05
CA THR A 250 11.63 -15.74 -7.24
C THR A 250 10.75 -14.74 -7.97
N ALA A 251 11.05 -13.43 -7.89
CA ALA A 251 10.19 -12.37 -8.39
C ALA A 251 10.25 -12.24 -9.92
N ASP A 252 9.13 -11.88 -10.53
CA ASP A 252 9.04 -11.51 -11.94
C ASP A 252 9.22 -9.99 -12.14
N ILE A 253 8.79 -9.22 -11.14
CA ILE A 253 8.80 -7.76 -11.14
C ILE A 253 9.38 -7.31 -9.81
N ILE A 254 10.44 -6.51 -9.85
CA ILE A 254 11.04 -5.92 -8.66
C ILE A 254 10.99 -4.40 -8.78
N LYS A 255 10.59 -3.73 -7.70
CA LYS A 255 10.79 -2.29 -7.53
C LYS A 255 11.72 -2.07 -6.36
N ILE A 256 12.70 -1.17 -6.52
CA ILE A 256 13.61 -0.70 -5.48
C ILE A 256 13.84 0.80 -5.58
N SER A 257 14.29 1.42 -4.49
CA SER A 257 14.79 2.80 -4.50
C SER A 257 16.32 2.88 -4.62
N GLU A 258 16.83 4.09 -4.84
CA GLU A 258 18.27 4.39 -4.83
C GLU A 258 18.94 4.07 -3.48
N GLU A 259 18.25 4.29 -2.37
CA GLU A 259 18.72 3.93 -1.03
C GLU A 259 18.78 2.42 -0.84
N GLU A 260 17.79 1.69 -1.37
CA GLU A 260 17.76 0.23 -1.31
C GLU A 260 18.85 -0.40 -2.18
N ILE A 261 19.17 0.18 -3.36
CA ILE A 261 20.32 -0.25 -4.16
C ILE A 261 21.60 -0.09 -3.34
N SER A 262 21.85 1.11 -2.83
CA SER A 262 23.04 1.41 -2.01
C SER A 262 23.15 0.46 -0.83
N PHE A 263 22.03 0.15 -0.17
CA PHE A 263 21.98 -0.79 0.94
C PHE A 263 22.34 -2.22 0.53
N LEU A 264 21.73 -2.74 -0.54
CA LEU A 264 21.90 -4.11 -1.01
C LEU A 264 23.31 -4.34 -1.59
N THR A 265 23.88 -3.34 -2.25
CA THR A 265 25.22 -3.41 -2.86
C THR A 265 26.34 -3.01 -1.92
N LYS A 266 26.04 -2.71 -0.65
CA LYS A 266 27.01 -2.29 0.38
C LYS A 266 27.74 -0.98 0.05
N GLY A 267 26.99 -0.03 -0.50
CA GLY A 267 27.44 1.35 -0.73
C GLY A 267 27.99 1.63 -2.13
N GLU A 268 27.74 0.76 -3.11
CA GLU A 268 28.02 1.09 -4.52
C GLU A 268 27.09 2.21 -5.00
N ASP A 269 27.52 2.96 -6.03
CA ASP A 269 26.78 4.08 -6.57
C ASP A 269 25.43 3.62 -7.16
N PRO A 270 24.28 4.04 -6.58
CA PRO A 270 22.99 3.62 -7.08
C PRO A 270 22.68 4.16 -8.48
N TYR A 271 23.34 5.22 -8.93
CA TYR A 271 23.09 5.84 -10.25
C TYR A 271 23.87 5.20 -11.39
N ASP A 272 24.83 4.32 -11.09
CA ASP A 272 25.54 3.52 -12.08
C ASP A 272 24.67 2.34 -12.57
N ASP A 273 24.36 2.34 -13.87
CA ASP A 273 23.55 1.27 -14.46
C ASP A 273 24.24 -0.10 -14.36
N ALA A 274 25.58 -0.17 -14.33
CA ALA A 274 26.31 -1.43 -14.16
C ALA A 274 26.11 -2.02 -12.74
N VAL A 275 25.94 -1.16 -11.72
CA VAL A 275 25.62 -1.57 -10.34
C VAL A 275 24.22 -2.14 -10.28
N VAL A 276 23.24 -1.44 -10.85
CA VAL A 276 21.84 -1.89 -10.89
C VAL A 276 21.69 -3.22 -11.63
N GLN A 277 22.44 -3.43 -12.72
CA GLN A 277 22.39 -4.66 -13.50
C GLN A 277 22.86 -5.90 -12.72
N LYS A 278 23.67 -5.75 -11.66
CA LYS A 278 24.02 -6.87 -10.76
C LYS A 278 22.81 -7.42 -10.00
N LEU A 279 21.78 -6.58 -9.81
CA LEU A 279 20.53 -6.95 -9.15
C LEU A 279 19.49 -7.54 -10.12
N PHE A 280 19.78 -7.55 -11.42
CA PHE A 280 18.91 -8.13 -12.45
C PHE A 280 19.21 -9.62 -12.62
N HIS A 281 18.34 -10.49 -12.11
CA HIS A 281 18.50 -11.94 -12.23
C HIS A 281 17.88 -12.48 -13.55
N PRO A 282 18.30 -13.65 -14.07
CA PRO A 282 17.89 -14.14 -15.40
C PRO A 282 16.38 -14.36 -15.59
N ASN A 283 15.64 -14.59 -14.50
CA ASN A 283 14.19 -14.82 -14.53
C ASN A 283 13.38 -13.51 -14.39
N LEU A 284 14.05 -12.39 -14.07
CA LEU A 284 13.39 -11.11 -13.84
C LEU A 284 12.88 -10.56 -15.17
N LYS A 285 11.62 -10.11 -15.19
CA LYS A 285 11.00 -9.53 -16.38
C LYS A 285 11.09 -8.01 -16.35
N LEU A 286 11.00 -7.41 -15.16
CA LEU A 286 11.06 -5.98 -14.98
C LEU A 286 11.71 -5.60 -13.65
N LEU A 287 12.77 -4.80 -13.72
CA LEU A 287 13.35 -4.09 -12.57
C LEU A 287 13.03 -2.60 -12.69
N LEU A 288 12.45 -2.03 -11.63
CA LEU A 288 12.13 -0.61 -11.52
C LEU A 288 12.97 0.02 -10.43
N VAL A 289 13.58 1.16 -10.72
CA VAL A 289 14.33 1.97 -9.75
C VAL A 289 13.66 3.32 -9.62
N THR A 290 13.15 3.65 -8.44
CA THR A 290 12.57 4.98 -8.16
C THR A 290 13.63 5.93 -7.63
N GLU A 291 13.69 7.15 -8.20
CA GLU A 291 14.72 8.17 -7.96
C GLU A 291 14.08 9.49 -7.48
N GLY A 292 13.09 9.38 -6.59
CA GLY A 292 12.34 10.51 -6.04
C GLY A 292 11.86 11.50 -7.12
N PRO A 293 12.24 12.79 -7.06
CA PRO A 293 11.80 13.81 -8.02
C PRO A 293 12.36 13.62 -9.44
N GLU A 294 13.45 12.87 -9.61
CA GLU A 294 14.05 12.62 -10.92
C GLU A 294 13.26 11.57 -11.73
N GLY A 295 12.41 10.79 -11.06
CA GLY A 295 11.46 9.86 -11.67
C GLY A 295 11.84 8.41 -11.46
N CYS A 296 11.97 7.65 -12.54
CA CYS A 296 12.35 6.24 -12.45
C CYS A 296 13.18 5.74 -13.62
N ARG A 297 13.96 4.69 -13.35
CA ARG A 297 14.60 3.83 -14.36
C ARG A 297 13.88 2.50 -14.43
N TYR A 298 13.89 1.90 -15.62
CA TYR A 298 13.35 0.58 -15.83
C TYR A 298 14.31 -0.27 -16.64
N TYR A 299 14.40 -1.55 -16.31
CA TYR A 299 15.24 -2.53 -16.97
C TYR A 299 14.43 -3.79 -17.24
N THR A 300 14.58 -4.31 -18.44
CA THR A 300 14.09 -5.63 -18.87
C THR A 300 15.24 -6.37 -19.51
N LYS A 301 15.01 -7.62 -19.91
CA LYS A 301 16.00 -8.41 -20.65
C LYS A 301 16.38 -7.79 -22.01
N GLU A 302 15.45 -7.08 -22.65
CA GLU A 302 15.61 -6.62 -24.03
C GLU A 302 15.87 -5.11 -24.14
N PHE A 303 15.40 -4.33 -23.16
CA PHE A 303 15.49 -2.87 -23.20
C PHE A 303 15.52 -2.28 -21.78
N SER A 304 16.07 -1.08 -21.68
CA SER A 304 16.06 -0.25 -20.48
C SER A 304 15.81 1.22 -20.82
N GLY A 305 15.47 2.02 -19.83
CA GLY A 305 15.27 3.45 -20.03
C GLY A 305 14.97 4.22 -18.76
N ARG A 306 14.68 5.51 -18.92
CA ARG A 306 14.34 6.44 -17.83
C ARG A 306 13.06 7.20 -18.14
N VAL A 307 12.31 7.52 -17.10
CA VAL A 307 11.14 8.41 -17.13
C VAL A 307 11.37 9.53 -16.14
N LYS A 308 11.20 10.77 -16.59
CA LYS A 308 11.32 11.93 -15.72
C LYS A 308 10.17 12.00 -14.74
N GLY A 309 10.47 12.34 -13.50
CA GLY A 309 9.47 12.63 -12.49
C GLY A 309 8.61 13.84 -12.85
N LEU A 310 7.38 13.86 -12.35
CA LEU A 310 6.51 15.02 -12.43
C LEU A 310 6.89 16.00 -11.32
N LYS A 311 7.10 17.27 -11.66
CA LYS A 311 7.36 18.32 -10.67
C LYS A 311 6.07 18.61 -9.89
N VAL A 312 6.12 18.37 -8.59
CA VAL A 312 5.01 18.62 -7.66
C VAL A 312 5.55 19.23 -6.37
N ASP A 313 4.73 20.06 -5.71
CA ASP A 313 5.03 20.57 -4.37
C ASP A 313 4.68 19.46 -3.36
N ALA A 314 5.66 18.62 -3.03
CA ALA A 314 5.46 17.49 -2.14
C ALA A 314 5.17 17.96 -0.71
N VAL A 315 3.96 17.65 -0.21
CA VAL A 315 3.56 17.92 1.18
C VAL A 315 3.99 16.77 2.10
N ASP A 316 3.97 15.54 1.59
CA ASP A 316 4.26 14.32 2.33
C ASP A 316 4.59 13.19 1.36
N THR A 317 5.78 12.62 1.48
CA THR A 317 6.33 11.56 0.62
C THR A 317 5.97 10.14 1.09
N THR A 318 5.32 9.97 2.26
CA THR A 318 4.92 8.65 2.74
C THR A 318 3.87 8.02 1.82
N GLY A 319 4.15 6.79 1.42
CA GLY A 319 3.32 6.03 0.48
C GLY A 319 3.53 6.43 -0.99
N ALA A 320 4.50 7.30 -1.32
CA ALA A 320 4.81 7.61 -2.73
C ALA A 320 5.31 6.38 -3.50
N GLY A 321 6.16 5.55 -2.88
CA GLY A 321 6.58 4.27 -3.43
C GLY A 321 5.40 3.31 -3.63
N ASP A 322 4.55 3.15 -2.62
CA ASP A 322 3.37 2.29 -2.68
C ASP A 322 2.39 2.75 -3.78
N ALA A 323 2.20 4.08 -3.94
CA ALA A 323 1.38 4.65 -5.00
C ALA A 323 1.98 4.42 -6.40
N PHE A 324 3.31 4.52 -6.53
CA PHE A 324 4.01 4.17 -7.77
C PHE A 324 3.79 2.70 -8.14
N VAL A 325 3.97 1.79 -7.18
CA VAL A 325 3.73 0.35 -7.36
C VAL A 325 2.27 0.10 -7.75
N ALA A 326 1.31 0.72 -7.05
CA ALA A 326 -0.11 0.60 -7.40
C ALA A 326 -0.40 1.03 -8.85
N GLY A 327 0.18 2.14 -9.31
CA GLY A 327 0.06 2.59 -10.70
C GLY A 327 0.61 1.58 -11.71
N ILE A 328 1.84 1.09 -11.47
CA ILE A 328 2.49 0.08 -12.31
C ILE A 328 1.66 -1.20 -12.37
N LEU A 329 1.31 -1.77 -11.21
CA LEU A 329 0.61 -3.05 -11.13
C LEU A 329 -0.81 -2.97 -11.68
N SER A 330 -1.53 -1.86 -11.47
CA SER A 330 -2.88 -1.64 -12.02
C SER A 330 -2.91 -1.74 -13.54
N GLN A 331 -1.85 -1.30 -14.21
CA GLN A 331 -1.75 -1.33 -15.67
C GLN A 331 -1.17 -2.65 -16.18
N LEU A 332 -0.16 -3.22 -15.51
CA LEU A 332 0.37 -4.55 -15.86
C LEU A 332 -0.69 -5.64 -15.71
N ALA A 333 -1.56 -5.54 -14.70
CA ALA A 333 -2.63 -6.50 -14.50
C ALA A 333 -3.69 -6.46 -15.62
N LYS A 334 -3.81 -5.33 -16.35
CA LYS A 334 -4.67 -5.19 -17.53
C LYS A 334 -4.00 -5.70 -18.81
N ASP A 335 -2.69 -5.52 -18.92
CA ASP A 335 -1.94 -5.87 -20.12
C ASP A 335 -0.50 -6.28 -19.77
N LEU A 336 -0.26 -7.59 -19.67
CA LEU A 336 1.07 -8.14 -19.42
C LEU A 336 2.01 -8.04 -20.64
N SER A 337 1.49 -7.75 -21.84
CA SER A 337 2.35 -7.58 -23.03
C SER A 337 3.25 -6.35 -22.90
N LEU A 338 2.94 -5.43 -21.97
CA LEU A 338 3.81 -4.30 -21.61
C LEU A 338 5.20 -4.74 -21.10
N LEU A 339 5.36 -6.00 -20.67
CA LEU A 339 6.65 -6.57 -20.28
C LEU A 339 7.49 -7.04 -21.49
N GLN A 340 6.89 -7.13 -22.69
CA GLN A 340 7.49 -7.77 -23.87
C GLN A 340 7.77 -6.80 -25.03
N VAL A 341 7.43 -5.50 -24.94
CA VAL A 341 7.46 -4.59 -26.10
C VAL A 341 8.39 -3.37 -25.91
N MET A 342 9.26 -3.19 -26.91
CA MET A 342 10.09 -2.02 -27.33
C MET A 342 9.74 -0.63 -26.77
N PRO A 343 10.73 0.29 -26.65
CA PRO A 343 10.91 1.22 -25.52
C PRO A 343 9.64 1.98 -25.11
N LEU A 344 9.32 1.91 -23.80
CA LEU A 344 8.16 2.53 -23.16
C LEU A 344 8.07 4.08 -23.31
N THR A 345 9.04 4.73 -23.95
CA THR A 345 9.09 6.18 -24.18
C THR A 345 7.82 6.72 -24.88
N ILE A 346 7.09 5.87 -25.62
CA ILE A 346 5.85 6.28 -26.32
C ILE A 346 4.60 6.10 -25.44
N ARG A 347 4.60 5.22 -24.43
CA ARG A 347 3.40 4.98 -23.59
C ARG A 347 3.45 5.63 -22.21
N LEU A 348 4.63 5.91 -21.64
CA LEU A 348 4.77 6.52 -20.30
C LEU A 348 4.36 8.00 -20.22
N LYS A 349 4.11 8.68 -21.34
CA LYS A 349 3.52 10.04 -21.36
C LYS A 349 2.03 10.07 -20.99
N LYS A 350 1.38 8.92 -20.81
CA LYS A 350 -0.02 8.78 -20.38
C LYS A 350 -0.18 8.17 -18.98
N TRP A 351 0.92 8.03 -18.23
CA TRP A 351 0.94 7.48 -16.88
C TRP A 351 1.00 8.59 -15.84
#